data_AF-A0A953W534-F1
#
_entry.id   AF-A0A953W534-F1
#
_cell.length_a   1.000
_cell.length_b   1.000
_cell.length_c   1.000
_cell.angle_alpha   90.00
_cell.angle_beta   90.00
_cell.angle_gamma   90.00
#
_symmetry.space_group_name_H-M   'P 1'
#
loop_
_entity.id
_entity.type
_entity.pdbx_description
1 polymer ?
#
loop_
_entity_poly.entity_id
_entity_poly.type
_entity_poly.pdbx_seq_one_letter_code
_entity_poly.pdbx_strand_id
1 'polypeptide(L)'
;YVWWAWIAAFVLDDFTYYWSHRWAHTVRWFWADHVVHHSSQHYNLTTALRQTWTGTLGLNFIFWLPLVYIGFPPLMVLMFSSISLVYQFWIHTELIDRMGPFEWVFNTPSHHRVHHATNAKYLDANYAGVLIIWDRMFGSFVPEDDNEKPHYGIVSQLGTFNPFRVAFHEWLGIWRDVTHARSFGEMIGYVFGPPGWSPDGSRKTSASIKAEWAKRQQGTSPSV
;
A
#
# COMPACT_ATOMS: atom_id res chain seq x y z
N TYR A 1 8.50 -2.77 32.39
CA TYR A 1 7.95 -3.83 31.53
C TYR A 1 8.90 -5.01 31.52
N VAL A 2 8.38 -6.24 31.44
CA VAL A 2 9.17 -7.46 31.18
C VAL A 2 9.75 -7.41 29.77
N TRP A 3 10.97 -7.91 29.56
CA TRP A 3 11.72 -7.71 28.31
C TRP A 3 10.98 -8.25 27.07
N TRP A 4 10.29 -9.39 27.19
CA TRP A 4 9.59 -10.02 26.09
C TRP A 4 8.41 -9.18 25.58
N ALA A 5 7.84 -8.30 26.41
CA ALA A 5 6.73 -7.44 26.00
C ALA A 5 7.16 -6.45 24.91
N TRP A 6 8.41 -6.00 24.91
CA TRP A 6 8.94 -5.12 23.86
C TRP A 6 9.06 -5.84 22.51
N ILE A 7 9.53 -7.09 22.53
CA ILE A 7 9.63 -7.91 21.32
C ILE A 7 8.24 -8.24 20.79
N ALA A 8 7.31 -8.63 21.67
CA ALA A 8 5.93 -8.89 21.30
C ALA A 8 5.25 -7.65 20.72
N ALA A 9 5.44 -6.49 21.34
CA ALA A 9 4.90 -5.22 20.84
C ALA A 9 5.44 -4.88 19.46
N PHE A 10 6.75 -5.02 19.22
CA PHE A 10 7.35 -4.82 17.90
C PHE A 10 6.74 -5.75 16.84
N VAL A 11 6.71 -7.05 17.10
CA VAL A 11 6.21 -8.05 16.13
C VAL A 11 4.73 -7.85 15.84
N LEU A 12 3.92 -7.56 16.87
CA LEU A 12 2.48 -7.33 16.71
C LEU A 12 2.19 -5.99 16.03
N ASP A 13 2.97 -4.94 16.30
CA ASP A 13 2.84 -3.64 15.62
C ASP A 13 3.19 -3.76 14.13
N ASP A 14 4.29 -4.43 13.79
CA ASP A 14 4.69 -4.66 12.40
C ASP A 14 3.68 -5.55 11.64
N PHE A 15 3.13 -6.57 12.30
CA PHE A 15 2.02 -7.37 11.77
C PHE A 15 0.75 -6.54 11.54
N THR A 16 0.42 -5.66 12.49
CA THR A 16 -0.73 -4.74 12.38
C THR A 16 -0.54 -3.77 11.22
N TYR A 17 0.67 -3.22 11.08
CA TYR A 17 1.04 -2.38 9.95
C TYR A 17 0.84 -3.12 8.62
N TYR A 18 1.31 -4.37 8.49
CA TYR A 18 1.13 -5.15 7.26
C TYR A 18 -0.34 -5.22 6.82
N TRP A 19 -1.27 -5.51 7.74
CA TRP A 19 -2.69 -5.60 7.42
C TRP A 19 -3.33 -4.24 7.13
N SER A 20 -2.99 -3.22 7.92
CA SER A 20 -3.42 -1.84 7.70
C SER A 20 -3.00 -1.37 6.30
N HIS A 21 -1.74 -1.61 5.95
CA HIS A 21 -1.17 -1.21 4.66
C HIS A 21 -1.75 -2.03 3.49
N ARG A 22 -1.94 -3.34 3.66
CA ARG A 22 -2.63 -4.16 2.65
C ARG A 22 -4.04 -3.64 2.39
N TRP A 23 -4.80 -3.32 3.43
CA TRP A 23 -6.14 -2.74 3.29
C TRP A 23 -6.10 -1.35 2.64
N ALA A 24 -5.08 -0.55 2.94
CA ALA A 24 -4.85 0.73 2.27
C ALA A 24 -4.67 0.58 0.75
N HIS A 25 -4.25 -0.58 0.24
CA HIS A 25 -4.17 -0.84 -1.20
C HIS A 25 -5.38 -1.58 -1.77
N THR A 26 -6.05 -2.42 -0.97
CA THR A 26 -7.13 -3.30 -1.47
C THR A 26 -8.55 -2.82 -1.15
N VAL A 27 -8.71 -1.76 -0.36
CA VAL A 27 -10.01 -1.19 0.03
C VAL A 27 -9.97 0.32 -0.21
N ARG A 28 -10.89 0.80 -1.06
CA ARG A 28 -10.85 2.16 -1.59
C ARG A 28 -10.90 3.26 -0.52
N TRP A 29 -11.66 3.06 0.56
CA TRP A 29 -11.70 4.02 1.67
C TRP A 29 -10.31 4.25 2.28
N PHE A 30 -9.57 3.18 2.57
CA PHE A 30 -8.22 3.29 3.13
C PHE A 30 -7.20 3.73 2.08
N TRP A 31 -7.42 3.39 0.80
CA TRP A 31 -6.65 3.94 -0.32
C TRP A 31 -6.81 5.45 -0.45
N ALA A 32 -8.00 6.01 -0.20
CA ALA A 32 -8.20 7.46 -0.23
C ALA A 32 -7.32 8.19 0.79
N ASP A 33 -7.00 7.53 1.91
CA ASP A 33 -6.06 8.05 2.90
C ASP A 33 -4.58 7.75 2.55
N HIS A 34 -4.30 6.86 1.61
CA HIS A 34 -2.93 6.41 1.35
C HIS A 34 -2.38 6.86 -0.01
N VAL A 35 -3.25 7.11 -0.99
CA VAL A 35 -2.92 7.45 -2.39
C VAL A 35 -1.93 8.61 -2.54
N VAL A 36 -1.95 9.58 -1.62
CA VAL A 36 -1.02 10.73 -1.60
C VAL A 36 0.44 10.29 -1.54
N HIS A 37 0.70 9.21 -0.79
CA HIS A 37 2.03 8.61 -0.65
C HIS A 37 2.55 8.06 -1.98
N HIS A 38 1.67 7.39 -2.72
CA HIS A 38 1.98 6.79 -4.02
C HIS A 38 1.90 7.76 -5.20
N SER A 39 1.33 8.96 -5.03
CA SER A 39 1.06 9.85 -6.17
C SER A 39 2.32 10.42 -6.85
N SER A 40 3.51 10.21 -6.30
CA SER A 40 4.77 10.74 -6.84
C SER A 40 5.28 9.90 -8.00
N GLN A 41 5.51 10.51 -9.15
CA GLN A 41 6.19 9.86 -10.29
C GLN A 41 7.72 9.83 -10.13
N HIS A 42 8.26 10.47 -9.10
CA HIS A 42 9.65 10.40 -8.71
C HIS A 42 9.78 9.64 -7.39
N TYR A 43 10.68 8.67 -7.32
CA TYR A 43 10.87 7.85 -6.13
C TYR A 43 12.19 8.17 -5.43
N ASN A 44 12.10 8.77 -4.25
CA ASN A 44 13.26 9.09 -3.41
C ASN A 44 12.79 9.32 -1.96
N LEU A 45 13.70 9.70 -1.06
CA LEU A 45 13.40 9.88 0.36
C LEU A 45 12.27 10.89 0.63
N THR A 46 12.04 11.87 -0.26
CA THR A 46 10.93 12.82 -0.09
C THR A 46 9.56 12.17 -0.33
N THR A 47 9.49 11.08 -1.09
CA THR A 47 8.28 10.27 -1.25
C THR A 47 7.80 9.73 0.09
N ALA A 48 8.71 9.33 0.98
CA ALA A 48 8.39 8.90 2.34
C ALA A 48 7.63 9.96 3.14
N LEU A 49 7.90 11.24 2.87
CA LEU A 49 7.30 12.38 3.57
C LEU A 49 5.95 12.82 2.99
N ARG A 50 5.51 12.25 1.86
CA ARG A 50 4.20 12.54 1.25
C ARG A 50 3.09 11.82 2.01
N GLN A 51 2.77 12.34 3.19
CA GLN A 51 1.74 11.79 4.05
C GLN A 51 0.40 12.48 3.83
N THR A 52 -0.66 11.74 4.07
CA THR A 52 -2.05 12.21 4.01
C THR A 52 -2.36 13.27 5.06
N TRP A 53 -3.32 14.15 4.74
CA TRP A 53 -3.88 15.11 5.69
C TRP A 53 -5.18 14.61 6.31
N THR A 54 -5.68 13.47 5.84
CA THR A 54 -6.99 12.91 6.19
C THR A 54 -6.89 11.68 7.08
N GLY A 55 -5.75 11.43 7.73
CA GLY A 55 -5.52 10.21 8.52
C GLY A 55 -6.61 9.90 9.55
N THR A 56 -7.12 10.93 10.23
CA THR A 56 -8.25 10.80 11.16
C THR A 56 -9.55 10.42 10.47
N LEU A 57 -9.82 10.95 9.27
CA LEU A 57 -11.00 10.58 8.45
C LEU A 57 -10.88 9.15 7.92
N GLY A 58 -9.67 8.72 7.55
CA GLY A 58 -9.38 7.36 7.11
C GLY A 58 -9.56 6.31 8.21
N LEU A 59 -9.60 6.72 9.48
CA LEU A 59 -9.75 5.84 10.65
C LEU A 59 -8.65 4.76 10.76
N ASN A 60 -7.48 5.00 10.18
CA ASN A 60 -6.37 4.04 10.18
C ASN A 60 -5.91 3.64 11.60
N PHE A 61 -6.10 4.50 12.61
CA PHE A 61 -5.77 4.15 14.00
C PHE A 61 -6.56 2.94 14.55
N ILE A 62 -7.70 2.58 13.94
CA ILE A 62 -8.54 1.45 14.38
C ILE A 62 -7.75 0.13 14.34
N PHE A 63 -6.83 -0.03 13.38
CA PHE A 63 -6.02 -1.24 13.27
C PHE A 63 -5.16 -1.50 14.51
N TRP A 64 -4.76 -0.46 15.25
CA TRP A 64 -3.92 -0.56 16.44
C TRP A 64 -4.70 -0.65 17.76
N LEU A 65 -6.03 -0.44 17.75
CA LEU A 65 -6.86 -0.61 18.95
C LEU A 65 -6.78 -2.00 19.59
N PRO A 66 -6.71 -3.12 18.82
CA PRO A 66 -6.51 -4.45 19.39
C PRO A 66 -5.26 -4.56 20.27
N LEU A 67 -4.13 -3.93 19.91
CA LEU A 67 -2.90 -3.97 20.70
C LEU A 67 -3.11 -3.28 22.06
N VAL A 68 -3.77 -2.13 22.06
CA VAL A 68 -4.11 -1.42 23.30
C VAL A 68 -5.07 -2.26 24.16
N TYR A 69 -6.07 -2.87 23.52
CA TYR A 69 -7.07 -3.70 24.19
C TYR A 69 -6.46 -4.93 24.89
N ILE A 70 -5.49 -5.60 24.27
CA ILE A 70 -4.80 -6.76 24.87
C ILE A 70 -3.72 -6.37 25.90
N GLY A 71 -3.62 -5.09 26.25
CA GLY A 71 -2.85 -4.60 27.40
C GLY A 71 -1.52 -3.91 27.05
N PHE A 72 -1.22 -3.65 25.78
CA PHE A 72 -0.06 -2.81 25.45
C PHE A 72 -0.37 -1.33 25.74
N PRO A 73 0.51 -0.62 26.47
CA PRO A 73 0.33 0.80 26.72
C PRO A 73 0.28 1.60 25.40
N PRO A 74 -0.62 2.58 25.25
CA PRO A 74 -0.70 3.39 24.03
C PRO A 74 0.63 4.03 23.61
N LEU A 75 1.45 4.48 24.57
CA LEU A 75 2.79 5.03 24.29
C LEU A 75 3.76 3.98 23.72
N MET A 76 3.64 2.72 24.13
CA MET A 76 4.48 1.64 23.59
C MET A 76 4.07 1.31 22.16
N VAL A 77 2.78 1.26 21.87
CA VAL A 77 2.26 1.08 20.50
C VAL A 77 2.73 2.24 19.62
N LEU A 78 2.51 3.49 20.05
CA LEU A 78 2.96 4.68 19.33
C LEU A 78 4.47 4.67 19.08
N MET A 79 5.27 4.22 20.04
CA MET A 79 6.71 4.11 19.89
C MET A 79 7.08 3.12 18.78
N PHE A 80 6.50 1.91 18.76
CA PHE A 80 6.81 0.93 17.71
C PHE A 80 6.27 1.35 16.34
N SER A 81 5.09 1.96 16.28
CA SER A 81 4.58 2.55 15.04
C SER A 81 5.52 3.66 14.52
N SER A 82 6.11 4.46 15.42
CA SER A 82 7.10 5.49 15.09
C SER A 82 8.42 4.87 14.60
N ILE A 83 8.88 3.78 15.23
CA ILE A 83 10.05 3.03 14.77
C ILE A 83 9.80 2.47 13.36
N SER A 84 8.62 1.90 13.11
CA SER A 84 8.23 1.41 11.78
C SER A 84 8.24 2.54 10.75
N LEU A 85 7.69 3.71 11.08
CA LEU A 85 7.71 4.89 10.20
C LEU A 85 9.15 5.35 9.86
N VAL A 86 10.02 5.42 10.86
CA VAL A 86 11.44 5.79 10.66
C VAL A 86 12.18 4.73 9.85
N TYR A 87 11.91 3.44 10.10
CA TYR A 87 12.47 2.35 9.29
C TYR A 87 12.04 2.50 7.83
N GLN A 88 10.77 2.77 7.57
CA GLN A 88 10.27 2.91 6.21
C GLN A 88 10.87 4.11 5.49
N PHE A 89 11.30 5.17 6.18
CA PHE A 89 11.91 6.33 5.52
C PHE A 89 13.12 5.95 4.65
N TRP A 90 14.08 5.19 5.17
CA TRP A 90 15.35 4.94 4.47
C TRP A 90 15.21 4.00 3.27
N ILE A 91 14.19 3.14 3.25
CA ILE A 91 13.93 2.23 2.13
C ILE A 91 13.34 2.95 0.90
N HIS A 92 12.96 4.22 1.00
CA HIS A 92 12.50 5.03 -0.14
C HIS A 92 13.66 5.55 -0.99
N THR A 93 14.35 4.66 -1.69
CA THR A 93 15.47 5.06 -2.55
C THR A 93 15.68 4.12 -3.72
N GLU A 94 16.17 4.68 -4.82
CA GLU A 94 16.69 3.92 -5.97
C GLU A 94 18.22 3.71 -5.88
N LEU A 95 18.89 4.31 -4.90
CA LEU A 95 20.36 4.30 -4.80
C LEU A 95 20.93 2.96 -4.32
N ILE A 96 20.16 2.23 -3.51
CA ILE A 96 20.55 0.92 -2.98
C ILE A 96 19.81 -0.11 -3.81
N ASP A 97 20.56 -0.94 -4.54
CA ASP A 97 19.99 -1.97 -5.41
C ASP A 97 19.41 -3.14 -4.59
N ARG A 98 20.13 -4.26 -4.46
CA ARG A 98 19.74 -5.42 -3.64
C ARG A 98 20.65 -5.61 -2.44
N MET A 99 20.10 -6.20 -1.37
CA MET A 99 20.80 -6.39 -0.09
C MET A 99 21.04 -7.87 0.27
N GLY A 100 20.85 -8.79 -0.68
CA GLY A 100 21.18 -10.21 -0.50
C GLY A 100 20.39 -10.85 0.66
N PRO A 101 21.02 -11.62 1.57
CA PRO A 101 20.31 -12.31 2.65
C PRO A 101 19.47 -11.41 3.59
N PHE A 102 19.78 -10.12 3.67
CA PHE A 102 18.97 -9.16 4.44
C PHE A 102 17.51 -9.11 3.94
N GLU A 103 17.30 -9.29 2.64
CA GLU A 103 16.00 -9.32 1.96
C GLU A 103 15.14 -10.53 2.30
N TRP A 104 15.69 -11.52 3.01
CA TRP A 104 14.91 -12.68 3.43
C TRP A 104 14.01 -12.35 4.62
N VAL A 105 14.44 -11.41 5.47
CA VAL A 105 13.78 -11.07 6.74
C VAL A 105 13.22 -9.65 6.73
N PHE A 106 13.94 -8.71 6.14
CA PHE A 106 13.63 -7.29 6.23
C PHE A 106 13.10 -6.72 4.91
N ASN A 107 12.22 -5.73 5.01
CA ASN A 107 11.83 -4.89 3.90
C ASN A 107 13.03 -4.01 3.49
N THR A 108 13.28 -3.89 2.19
CA THR A 108 14.48 -3.25 1.64
C THR A 108 14.10 -2.27 0.53
N PRO A 109 15.03 -1.43 0.06
CA PRO A 109 14.77 -0.54 -1.06
C PRO A 109 14.22 -1.26 -2.31
N SER A 110 14.74 -2.44 -2.66
CA SER A 110 14.22 -3.22 -3.81
C SER A 110 12.77 -3.65 -3.64
N HIS A 111 12.42 -4.19 -2.47
CA HIS A 111 11.05 -4.57 -2.17
C HIS A 111 10.10 -3.36 -2.19
N HIS A 112 10.54 -2.23 -1.65
CA HIS A 112 9.71 -1.02 -1.54
C HIS A 112 9.59 -0.26 -2.86
N ARG A 113 10.58 -0.36 -3.75
CA ARG A 113 10.43 0.11 -5.14
C ARG A 113 9.33 -0.64 -5.88
N VAL A 114 9.28 -1.97 -5.74
CA VAL A 114 8.18 -2.79 -6.29
C VAL A 114 6.84 -2.36 -5.71
N HIS A 115 6.78 -2.15 -4.40
CA HIS A 115 5.56 -1.69 -3.74
C HIS A 115 5.02 -0.37 -4.32
N HIS A 116 5.90 0.59 -4.61
CA HIS A 116 5.52 1.87 -5.21
C HIS A 116 5.29 1.85 -6.73
N ALA A 117 5.50 0.70 -7.37
CA ALA A 117 5.44 0.60 -8.81
C ALA A 117 3.99 0.45 -9.32
N THR A 118 3.76 0.99 -10.51
CA THR A 118 2.48 0.94 -11.24
C THR A 118 2.51 -0.07 -12.39
N ASN A 119 3.64 -0.75 -12.62
CA ASN A 119 3.71 -1.85 -13.58
C ASN A 119 2.69 -2.92 -13.19
N ALA A 120 2.01 -3.49 -14.18
CA ALA A 120 0.92 -4.42 -13.92
C ALA A 120 1.33 -5.58 -12.99
N LYS A 121 2.53 -6.15 -13.16
CA LYS A 121 2.99 -7.27 -12.31
C LYS A 121 3.26 -6.89 -10.85
N TYR A 122 3.56 -5.62 -10.58
CA TYR A 122 3.93 -5.11 -9.26
C TYR A 122 2.76 -4.52 -8.47
N LEU A 123 1.63 -4.21 -9.12
CA LEU A 123 0.43 -3.68 -8.43
C LEU A 123 0.02 -4.57 -7.25
N ASP A 124 -0.35 -3.99 -6.11
CA ASP A 124 -0.81 -4.73 -4.94
C ASP A 124 0.21 -5.80 -4.48
N ALA A 125 1.46 -5.39 -4.24
CA ALA A 125 2.54 -6.25 -3.74
C ALA A 125 3.37 -5.57 -2.64
N ASN A 126 4.06 -6.37 -1.83
CA ASN A 126 5.05 -5.96 -0.83
C ASN A 126 4.55 -4.91 0.18
N TYR A 127 3.58 -5.27 1.03
CA TYR A 127 2.95 -4.35 2.01
C TYR A 127 3.70 -4.21 3.34
N ALA A 128 4.71 -5.04 3.62
CA ALA A 128 5.38 -5.06 4.91
C ALA A 128 6.03 -3.70 5.27
N GLY A 129 6.02 -3.36 6.55
CA GLY A 129 6.73 -2.18 7.06
C GLY A 129 8.21 -2.49 7.24
N VAL A 130 8.53 -3.27 8.28
CA VAL A 130 9.89 -3.66 8.64
C VAL A 130 10.21 -5.07 8.21
N LEU A 131 9.35 -6.05 8.49
CA LEU A 131 9.64 -7.47 8.21
C LEU A 131 8.94 -7.95 6.95
N ILE A 132 9.70 -8.23 5.88
CA ILE A 132 9.15 -8.74 4.61
C ILE A 132 8.54 -10.15 4.73
N ILE A 133 8.75 -10.81 5.86
CA ILE A 133 8.22 -12.15 6.15
C ILE A 133 6.70 -12.21 5.99
N TRP A 134 5.98 -11.13 6.31
CA TRP A 134 4.52 -11.09 6.19
C TRP A 134 4.07 -11.20 4.74
N ASP A 135 4.73 -10.51 3.82
CA ASP A 135 4.45 -10.63 2.39
C ASP A 135 4.70 -12.04 1.86
N ARG A 136 5.76 -12.70 2.34
CA ARG A 136 6.06 -14.08 1.97
C ARG A 136 5.01 -15.04 2.53
N MET A 137 4.61 -14.86 3.80
CA MET A 137 3.63 -15.69 4.48
C MET A 137 2.23 -15.58 3.86
N PHE A 138 1.81 -14.36 3.48
CA PHE A 138 0.46 -14.08 2.98
C PHE A 138 0.38 -13.93 1.46
N GLY A 139 1.45 -14.30 0.74
CA GLY A 139 1.47 -14.42 -0.72
C GLY A 139 1.43 -13.10 -1.49
N SER A 140 1.84 -11.99 -0.89
CA SER A 140 1.95 -10.68 -1.54
C SER A 140 3.37 -10.30 -1.93
N PHE A 141 4.36 -11.17 -1.65
CA PHE A 141 5.75 -10.93 -2.04
C PHE A 141 5.96 -11.02 -3.55
N VAL A 142 6.51 -9.96 -4.14
CA VAL A 142 6.99 -9.92 -5.53
C VAL A 142 8.41 -9.34 -5.54
N PRO A 143 9.43 -10.07 -6.03
CA PRO A 143 10.76 -9.53 -6.17
C PRO A 143 10.83 -8.52 -7.32
N GLU A 144 11.76 -7.58 -7.23
CA GLU A 144 12.08 -6.70 -8.37
C GLU A 144 12.69 -7.53 -9.51
N ASP A 145 12.28 -7.26 -10.73
CA ASP A 145 12.77 -7.90 -11.95
C ASP A 145 13.76 -7.00 -12.67
N ASP A 146 14.96 -7.51 -12.91
CA ASP A 146 16.05 -6.78 -13.56
C ASP A 146 15.70 -6.36 -15.01
N ASN A 147 14.73 -7.04 -15.64
CA ASN A 147 14.29 -6.75 -17.00
C ASN A 147 13.12 -5.77 -17.07
N GLU A 148 12.51 -5.39 -15.93
CA GLU A 148 11.39 -4.46 -15.91
C GLU A 148 11.52 -3.48 -14.74
N LYS A 149 12.04 -2.31 -15.07
CA LYS A 149 12.20 -1.21 -14.13
C LYS A 149 10.83 -0.75 -13.58
N PRO A 150 10.74 -0.47 -12.27
CA PRO A 150 9.57 0.16 -11.67
C PRO A 150 9.20 1.51 -12.32
N HIS A 151 7.92 1.70 -12.60
CA HIS A 151 7.32 2.97 -12.99
C HIS A 151 6.47 3.52 -11.84
N TYR A 152 6.70 4.74 -11.41
CA TYR A 152 6.08 5.28 -10.19
C TYR A 152 4.86 6.17 -10.44
N GLY A 153 4.14 6.47 -9.36
CA GLY A 153 2.93 7.27 -9.34
C GLY A 153 1.72 6.40 -9.05
N ILE A 154 0.58 6.78 -9.62
CA ILE A 154 -0.67 6.01 -9.53
C ILE A 154 -1.15 5.63 -10.93
N VAL A 155 -1.92 4.55 -11.04
CA VAL A 155 -2.40 4.00 -12.33
C VAL A 155 -3.03 5.09 -13.21
N SER A 156 -3.76 6.02 -12.60
CA SER A 156 -4.33 7.20 -13.26
C SER A 156 -3.68 8.47 -12.73
N GLN A 157 -2.65 8.96 -13.41
CA GLN A 157 -1.86 10.12 -12.97
C GLN A 157 -2.73 11.38 -12.82
N LEU A 158 -2.50 12.15 -11.75
CA LEU A 158 -3.32 13.34 -11.43
C LEU A 158 -3.09 14.54 -12.35
N GLY A 159 -1.89 14.63 -12.96
CA GLY A 159 -1.53 15.74 -13.86
C GLY A 159 -1.56 17.12 -13.21
N THR A 160 -1.41 17.22 -11.88
CA THR A 160 -1.46 18.49 -11.14
C THR A 160 -0.53 18.48 -9.93
N PHE A 161 -0.04 19.67 -9.58
CA PHE A 161 0.75 19.93 -8.37
C PHE A 161 -0.05 20.67 -7.30
N ASN A 162 -1.36 20.90 -7.51
CA ASN A 162 -2.19 21.56 -6.50
C ASN A 162 -2.37 20.63 -5.29
N PRO A 163 -1.89 21.01 -4.08
CA PRO A 163 -1.86 20.12 -2.92
C PRO A 163 -3.25 19.71 -2.43
N PHE A 164 -4.26 20.58 -2.58
CA PHE A 164 -5.64 20.23 -2.24
C PHE A 164 -6.22 19.20 -3.20
N ARG A 165 -5.95 19.31 -4.50
CA ARG A 165 -6.38 18.27 -5.44
C ARG A 165 -5.70 16.94 -5.14
N VAL A 166 -4.39 16.95 -4.88
CA VAL A 166 -3.64 15.74 -4.51
C VAL A 166 -4.23 15.10 -3.25
N ALA A 167 -4.46 15.89 -2.20
CA ALA A 167 -4.97 15.39 -0.92
C ALA A 167 -6.42 14.88 -0.96
N PHE A 168 -7.30 15.49 -1.78
CA PHE A 168 -8.75 15.24 -1.71
C PHE A 168 -9.38 14.56 -2.94
N HIS A 169 -8.64 14.31 -4.03
CA HIS A 169 -9.23 13.77 -5.26
C HIS A 169 -9.97 12.43 -5.06
N GLU A 170 -9.39 11.49 -4.31
CA GLU A 170 -9.99 10.17 -4.12
C GLU A 170 -11.22 10.23 -3.23
N TRP A 171 -11.20 11.06 -2.18
CA TRP A 171 -12.37 11.35 -1.34
C TRP A 171 -13.53 11.94 -2.15
N LEU A 172 -13.23 12.92 -3.02
CA LEU A 172 -14.23 13.50 -3.93
C LEU A 172 -14.71 12.47 -4.96
N GLY A 173 -13.84 11.57 -5.40
CA GLY A 173 -14.17 10.45 -6.27
C GLY A 173 -15.17 9.48 -5.61
N ILE A 174 -14.90 9.06 -4.38
CA ILE A 174 -15.81 8.22 -3.58
C ILE A 174 -17.16 8.93 -3.41
N TRP A 175 -17.16 10.20 -2.98
CA TRP A 175 -18.39 10.98 -2.81
C TRP A 175 -19.22 11.03 -4.09
N ARG A 176 -18.60 11.35 -5.23
CA ARG A 176 -19.28 11.43 -6.51
C ARG A 176 -19.85 10.07 -6.93
N ASP A 177 -19.12 8.98 -6.74
CA ASP A 177 -19.62 7.66 -7.11
C ASP A 177 -20.79 7.21 -6.22
N VAL A 178 -20.72 7.51 -4.92
CA VAL A 178 -21.81 7.25 -3.97
C VAL A 178 -23.08 8.03 -4.33
N THR A 179 -22.98 9.31 -4.73
CA THR A 179 -24.17 10.09 -5.13
C THR A 179 -24.82 9.60 -6.43
N HIS A 180 -24.10 8.82 -7.25
CA HIS A 180 -24.61 8.23 -8.48
C HIS A 180 -24.94 6.73 -8.34
N ALA A 181 -24.76 6.14 -7.15
CA ALA A 181 -25.06 4.75 -6.88
C ALA A 181 -26.57 4.49 -7.01
N ARG A 182 -26.93 3.42 -7.74
CA ARG A 182 -28.33 3.04 -8.00
C ARG A 182 -28.91 2.10 -6.95
N SER A 183 -28.06 1.60 -6.06
CA SER A 183 -28.44 0.70 -4.98
C SER A 183 -27.50 0.83 -3.78
N PHE A 184 -27.94 0.33 -2.63
CA PHE A 184 -27.11 0.24 -1.44
C PHE A 184 -25.87 -0.65 -1.67
N GLY A 185 -26.00 -1.71 -2.47
CA GLY A 185 -24.86 -2.57 -2.83
C GLY A 185 -23.81 -1.83 -3.65
N GLU A 186 -24.23 -0.98 -4.61
CA GLU A 186 -23.31 -0.13 -5.36
C GLU A 186 -22.61 0.90 -4.47
N MET A 187 -23.35 1.52 -3.55
CA MET A 187 -22.78 2.45 -2.58
C MET A 187 -21.67 1.79 -1.76
N ILE A 188 -21.93 0.61 -1.20
CA ILE A 188 -20.94 -0.14 -0.42
C ILE A 188 -19.74 -0.54 -1.30
N GLY A 189 -19.97 -0.99 -2.53
CA GLY A 189 -18.90 -1.31 -3.48
C GLY A 189 -18.01 -0.11 -3.82
N TYR A 190 -18.59 1.08 -3.98
CA TYR A 190 -17.82 2.29 -4.24
C TYR A 190 -17.01 2.79 -3.05
N VAL A 191 -17.38 2.43 -1.82
CA VAL A 191 -16.68 2.87 -0.60
C VAL A 191 -15.64 1.83 -0.17
N PHE A 192 -16.04 0.55 -0.12
CA PHE A 192 -15.26 -0.52 0.49
C PHE A 192 -14.77 -1.58 -0.50
N GLY A 193 -15.15 -1.50 -1.77
CA GLY A 193 -14.55 -2.31 -2.82
C GLY A 193 -13.08 -1.92 -3.10
N PRO A 194 -12.38 -2.70 -3.92
CA PRO A 194 -11.01 -2.36 -4.31
C PRO A 194 -10.95 -1.07 -5.13
N PRO A 195 -9.83 -0.33 -5.10
CA PRO A 195 -9.62 0.79 -6.02
C PRO A 195 -9.88 0.38 -7.47
N GLY A 196 -10.62 1.20 -8.19
CA GLY A 196 -11.04 0.90 -9.57
C GLY A 196 -12.24 -0.05 -9.69
N TRP A 197 -12.91 -0.42 -8.60
CA TRP A 197 -14.19 -1.14 -8.67
C TRP A 197 -15.29 -0.30 -9.34
N SER A 198 -16.14 -0.97 -10.11
CA SER A 198 -17.35 -0.39 -10.73
C SER A 198 -18.39 -1.50 -10.93
N PRO A 199 -19.69 -1.21 -10.84
CA PRO A 199 -20.74 -2.23 -10.94
C PRO A 199 -20.85 -2.87 -12.33
N ASP A 200 -20.43 -2.15 -13.37
CA ASP A 200 -20.47 -2.60 -14.77
C ASP A 200 -19.11 -3.12 -15.28
N GLY A 201 -18.06 -3.09 -14.44
CA GLY A 201 -16.70 -3.48 -14.83
C GLY A 201 -16.02 -2.51 -15.81
N SER A 202 -16.56 -1.29 -15.99
CA SER A 202 -15.98 -0.27 -16.88
C SER A 202 -14.62 0.25 -16.36
N ARG A 203 -14.39 0.17 -15.05
CA ARG A 203 -13.13 0.52 -14.38
C ARG A 203 -12.32 -0.73 -14.06
N LYS A 204 -11.00 -0.56 -13.98
CA LYS A 204 -10.07 -1.66 -13.75
C LYS A 204 -9.48 -1.59 -12.35
N THR A 205 -9.53 -2.72 -11.65
CA THR A 205 -8.84 -2.93 -10.39
C THR A 205 -7.41 -3.42 -10.64
N SER A 206 -6.53 -3.35 -9.65
CA SER A 206 -5.19 -3.94 -9.73
C SER A 206 -5.24 -5.41 -10.18
N ALA A 207 -6.21 -6.19 -9.66
CA ALA A 207 -6.42 -7.57 -10.04
C ALA A 207 -6.81 -7.74 -11.52
N SER A 208 -7.70 -6.90 -12.05
CA SER A 208 -8.09 -7.00 -13.46
C SER A 208 -6.95 -6.55 -14.39
N ILE A 209 -6.17 -5.53 -14.01
CA ILE A 209 -4.98 -5.09 -14.74
C ILE A 209 -3.93 -6.22 -14.78
N LYS A 210 -3.65 -6.86 -13.63
CA LYS A 210 -2.76 -8.02 -13.53
C LYS A 210 -3.20 -9.17 -14.42
N ALA A 211 -4.48 -9.53 -14.37
CA ALA A 211 -5.03 -10.63 -15.16
C ALA A 211 -4.94 -10.37 -16.68
N GLU A 212 -5.23 -9.15 -17.12
CA GLU A 212 -5.07 -8.77 -18.53
C GLU A 212 -3.61 -8.82 -18.99
N TRP A 213 -2.70 -8.29 -18.17
CA TRP A 213 -1.26 -8.33 -18.46
C TRP A 213 -0.77 -9.77 -18.58
N ALA A 214 -1.13 -10.65 -17.64
CA ALA A 214 -0.73 -12.06 -17.65
C ALA A 214 -1.22 -12.79 -18.92
N LYS A 215 -2.46 -12.53 -19.36
CA LYS A 215 -2.99 -13.08 -20.62
C LYS A 215 -2.21 -12.62 -21.84
N ARG A 216 -1.79 -11.36 -21.90
CA ARG A 216 -0.99 -10.83 -23.01
C ARG A 216 0.37 -11.53 -23.09
N GLN A 217 1.03 -11.75 -21.95
CA GLN A 217 2.32 -12.45 -21.90
C GLN A 217 2.22 -13.90 -22.38
N GLN A 218 1.13 -14.59 -22.05
CA GLN A 218 0.89 -15.98 -22.48
C GLN A 218 0.59 -16.06 -23.99
N GLY A 219 -0.16 -15.10 -24.54
CA GLY A 219 -0.49 -15.03 -25.98
C GLY A 219 0.68 -14.64 -26.90
N THR A 220 1.77 -14.11 -26.34
CA THR A 220 3.00 -13.75 -27.08
C THR A 220 4.08 -14.83 -27.09
N SER A 221 3.84 -16.00 -26.50
CA SER A 221 4.76 -17.13 -26.65
C SER A 221 4.73 -17.65 -28.09
N PRO A 222 5.86 -17.72 -28.82
CA PRO A 222 5.86 -18.27 -30.17
C PRO A 222 5.43 -19.74 -30.10
N SER A 223 4.46 -20.10 -30.93
CA SER A 223 4.17 -21.50 -31.24
C SER A 223 5.46 -22.15 -31.73
N VAL A 224 6.02 -23.04 -30.91
CA VAL A 224 7.12 -23.93 -31.28
C VAL A 224 6.64 -24.93 -32.31
#